data_AF-A0A6I3SGE6-F1
#
_entry.id   AF-A0A6I3SGE6-F1
#
_cell.length_a   1.000
_cell.length_b   1.000
_cell.length_c   1.000
_cell.angle_alpha   90.00
_cell.angle_beta   90.00
_cell.angle_gamma   90.00
#
_symmetry.space_group_name_H-M   'P 1'
#
loop_
_entity.id
_entity.type
_entity.pdbx_description
1 polymer ?
#
loop_
_entity_poly.entity_id
_entity_poly.type
_entity_poly.pdbx_seq_one_letter_code
_entity_poly.pdbx_strand_id
1 'polypeptide(L)'
;MRFSRGDYDASNLLIDFTDAVGEAGLTARQRLVLYLIYIRCFSQHEVARMLNITQQGVSDHINAAVVRIASVNRMKEQGVGVA
;
A
#
# COMPACT_ATOMS: atom_id res chain seq x y z
N MET A 1 16.53 22.74 21.26
CA MET A 1 16.47 21.34 20.79
C MET A 1 15.23 21.23 19.91
N ARG A 2 15.38 21.01 18.60
CA ARG A 2 14.37 21.29 17.55
C ARG A 2 13.74 20.00 16.99
N PHE A 3 13.49 19.03 17.86
CA PHE A 3 12.81 17.78 17.49
C PHE A 3 11.70 17.56 18.51
N SER A 4 10.52 18.06 18.16
CA SER A 4 9.31 17.88 18.93
C SER A 4 8.85 16.43 18.76
N ARG A 5 8.24 15.83 19.80
CA ARG A 5 7.73 14.44 19.81
C ARG A 5 6.99 13.99 18.54
N GLY A 6 6.36 14.90 17.79
CA GLY A 6 5.60 14.58 16.57
C GLY A 6 6.41 14.13 15.34
N ASP A 7 7.72 14.40 15.25
CA ASP A 7 8.53 13.96 14.08
C ASP A 7 8.77 12.43 14.10
N TYR A 8 8.79 11.83 15.29
CA TYR A 8 8.90 10.37 15.44
C TYR A 8 7.59 9.67 15.06
N ASP A 9 6.43 10.28 15.33
CA ASP A 9 5.12 9.70 15.03
C ASP A 9 4.91 9.51 13.51
N ALA A 10 5.32 10.49 12.70
CA ALA A 10 5.25 10.37 11.24
C ALA A 10 6.21 9.31 10.69
N SER A 11 7.42 9.22 11.27
CA SER A 11 8.42 8.23 10.85
C SER A 11 7.98 6.81 11.22
N ASN A 12 7.42 6.61 12.41
CA ASN A 12 6.85 5.34 12.86
C ASN A 12 5.72 4.89 11.94
N LEU A 13 4.79 5.79 11.58
CA LEU A 13 3.70 5.49 10.65
C LEU A 13 4.23 5.02 9.28
N LEU A 14 5.29 5.65 8.76
CA LEU A 14 5.90 5.25 7.48
C LEU A 14 6.61 3.90 7.57
N ILE A 15 7.27 3.60 8.70
CA ILE A 15 7.89 2.30 8.95
C ILE A 15 6.82 1.22 9.01
N ASP A 16 5.77 1.41 9.83
CA ASP A 16 4.66 0.47 9.98
C ASP A 16 3.99 0.20 8.63
N PHE A 17 3.75 1.25 7.85
CA PHE A 17 3.19 1.13 6.50
C PHE A 17 4.12 0.34 5.57
N THR A 18 5.42 0.60 5.60
CA THR A 18 6.41 -0.10 4.76
C THR A 18 6.43 -1.59 5.09
N ASP A 19 6.45 -1.93 6.37
CA ASP A 19 6.44 -3.32 6.82
C ASP A 19 5.13 -4.02 6.44
N ALA A 20 3.99 -3.34 6.62
CA ALA A 20 2.69 -3.90 6.25
C ALA A 20 2.53 -4.12 4.74
N VAL A 21 3.11 -3.25 3.89
CA VAL A 21 3.14 -3.47 2.44
C VAL A 21 3.99 -4.71 2.09
N GLY A 22 5.11 -4.92 2.80
CA GLY A 22 5.96 -6.10 2.65
C GLY A 22 5.27 -7.40 3.06
N GLU A 23 4.53 -7.36 4.16
CA GLU A 23 3.86 -8.52 4.77
C GLU A 23 2.47 -8.83 4.18
N ALA A 24 1.83 -7.87 3.49
CA ALA A 24 0.46 -8.01 2.97
C ALA A 24 0.25 -9.11 1.91
N GLY A 25 1.30 -9.83 1.51
CA GLY A 25 1.20 -10.94 0.56
C GLY A 25 0.60 -10.51 -0.79
N LEU A 26 0.90 -9.27 -1.21
CA LEU A 26 0.36 -8.73 -2.46
C LEU A 26 0.77 -9.58 -3.65
N THR A 27 -0.08 -9.65 -4.68
CA THR A 27 0.32 -10.28 -5.94
C THR A 27 1.28 -9.38 -6.71
N ALA A 28 2.05 -9.95 -7.64
CA ALA A 28 2.92 -9.16 -8.52
C ALA A 28 2.12 -8.09 -9.29
N ARG A 29 0.88 -8.40 -9.69
CA ARG A 29 0.00 -7.46 -10.40
C ARG A 29 -0.47 -6.32 -9.50
N GLN A 30 -0.84 -6.60 -8.25
CA GLN A 30 -1.22 -5.57 -7.27
C GLN A 30 -0.05 -4.63 -6.98
N ARG A 31 1.15 -5.16 -6.75
CA ARG A 31 2.36 -4.36 -6.54
C ARG A 31 2.67 -3.46 -7.75
N LEU A 32 2.56 -4.01 -8.95
CA LEU A 32 2.79 -3.26 -10.19
C LEU A 32 1.80 -2.10 -10.34
N VAL A 33 0.51 -2.34 -10.09
CA VAL A 33 -0.53 -1.30 -10.16
C VAL A 33 -0.26 -0.19 -9.14
N LEU A 34 0.06 -0.54 -7.89
CA LEU A 34 0.40 0.45 -6.86
C LEU A 34 1.64 1.27 -7.24
N TYR A 35 2.68 0.62 -7.74
CA TYR A 35 3.91 1.29 -8.19
C TYR A 35 3.62 2.30 -9.31
N LEU A 36 2.87 1.90 -10.34
CA LEU A 36 2.57 2.77 -11.47
C LEU A 36 1.74 4.00 -11.04
N ILE A 37 0.83 3.84 -10.10
CA ILE A 37 -0.05 4.94 -9.66
C ILE A 37 0.65 5.84 -8.63
N TYR A 38 1.19 5.28 -7.56
CA TYR A 38 1.66 6.08 -6.41
C TYR A 38 3.13 6.48 -6.52
N ILE A 39 3.97 5.71 -7.21
CA ILE A 39 5.40 6.01 -7.36
C ILE A 39 5.70 6.68 -8.70
N ARG A 40 5.02 6.23 -9.77
CA ARG A 40 5.19 6.80 -11.11
C ARG A 40 4.15 7.85 -11.47
N CYS A 41 3.19 8.10 -10.58
CA CYS A 41 2.16 9.14 -10.72
C CYS A 41 1.32 9.02 -12.01
N PHE A 42 1.13 7.80 -12.53
CA PHE A 42 0.21 7.58 -13.64
C PHE A 42 -1.24 7.54 -13.15
N SER A 43 -2.16 8.04 -13.97
CA SER A 43 -3.59 7.88 -13.72
C SER A 43 -4.04 6.42 -13.90
N GLN A 44 -5.15 6.02 -13.26
CA GLN A 44 -5.71 4.68 -13.44
C GLN A 44 -6.03 4.36 -14.90
N HIS A 45 -6.44 5.37 -15.68
CA HIS A 45 -6.72 5.23 -17.11
C HIS A 45 -5.45 4.94 -17.92
N GLU A 46 -4.34 5.63 -17.63
CA GLU A 46 -3.05 5.33 -18.26
C GLU A 46 -2.55 3.94 -17.90
N VAL A 47 -2.68 3.54 -16.64
CA VAL A 47 -2.31 2.19 -16.17
C VAL A 47 -3.17 1.11 -16.83
N ALA A 48 -4.47 1.34 -16.97
CA ALA A 48 -5.38 0.44 -17.68
C ALA A 48 -4.89 0.19 -19.12
N ARG A 49 -4.50 1.25 -19.84
CA ARG A 49 -3.91 1.14 -21.18
C ARG A 49 -2.58 0.39 -21.18
N MET A 50 -1.67 0.74 -20.26
CA MET A 50 -0.35 0.07 -20.16
C MET A 50 -0.45 -1.42 -19.86
N LEU A 51 -1.43 -1.83 -19.06
CA LEU A 51 -1.62 -3.22 -18.64
C LEU A 51 -2.64 -3.98 -19.50
N ASN A 52 -3.24 -3.33 -20.49
CA ASN A 52 -4.30 -3.87 -21.35
C ASN A 52 -5.47 -4.48 -20.56
N ILE A 53 -5.96 -3.75 -19.56
CA ILE A 53 -7.13 -4.09 -18.75
C ILE A 53 -8.10 -2.92 -18.67
N THR A 54 -9.30 -3.12 -18.12
CA THR A 54 -10.23 -2.02 -17.89
C THR A 54 -9.78 -1.14 -16.72
N GLN A 55 -10.22 0.13 -16.71
CA GLN A 55 -10.01 1.00 -15.55
C GLN A 55 -10.63 0.40 -14.28
N GLN A 56 -11.78 -0.29 -14.39
CA GLN A 56 -12.37 -1.01 -13.28
C GLN A 56 -11.43 -2.10 -12.75
N GLY A 57 -10.79 -2.88 -13.63
CA GLY A 57 -9.81 -3.89 -13.22
C GLY A 57 -8.59 -3.30 -12.49
N VAL A 58 -8.15 -2.10 -12.89
CA VAL A 58 -7.13 -1.35 -12.13
C VAL A 58 -7.65 -1.01 -10.73
N SER A 59 -8.86 -0.47 -10.62
CA SER A 59 -9.51 -0.14 -9.33
C SER A 59 -9.63 -1.37 -8.44
N ASP A 60 -10.04 -2.53 -8.98
CA ASP A 60 -10.17 -3.77 -8.23
C ASP A 60 -8.82 -4.25 -7.67
N HIS A 61 -7.73 -4.11 -8.45
CA HIS A 61 -6.38 -4.40 -7.97
C HIS A 61 -5.94 -3.47 -6.83
N ILE A 62 -6.25 -2.17 -6.92
CA ILE A 62 -5.95 -1.21 -5.85
C ILE A 62 -6.73 -1.57 -4.58
N ASN A 63 -8.05 -1.75 -4.70
CA ASN A 63 -8.91 -2.05 -3.57
C ASN A 63 -8.49 -3.35 -2.87
N ALA A 64 -8.23 -4.40 -3.64
CA ALA A 64 -7.76 -5.67 -3.09
C ALA A 64 -6.40 -5.54 -2.38
N ALA A 65 -5.50 -4.70 -2.88
CA ALA A 65 -4.21 -4.45 -2.24
C ALA A 65 -4.37 -3.64 -0.95
N VAL A 66 -5.17 -2.57 -0.97
CA VAL A 66 -5.44 -1.72 0.19
C VAL A 66 -6.10 -2.51 1.31
N VAL A 67 -7.09 -3.36 1.01
CA VAL A 67 -7.74 -4.21 2.01
C VAL A 67 -6.74 -5.15 2.68
N ARG A 68 -5.81 -5.74 1.91
CA ARG A 68 -4.75 -6.61 2.45
C ARG A 68 -3.79 -5.86 3.37
N ILE A 69 -3.27 -4.71 2.92
CA ILE A 69 -2.37 -3.86 3.72
C ILE A 69 -3.07 -3.42 5.02
N ALA A 70 -4.31 -2.95 4.92
CA ALA A 70 -5.08 -2.53 6.08
C ALA A 70 -5.37 -3.69 7.05
N SER A 71 -5.51 -4.92 6.55
CA SER A 71 -5.65 -6.10 7.41
C SER A 71 -4.39 -6.36 8.23
N VAL A 72 -3.21 -6.28 7.61
CA VAL A 72 -1.93 -6.46 8.32
C VAL A 72 -1.74 -5.37 9.39
N ASN A 73 -1.99 -4.10 9.03
CA ASN A 73 -1.92 -3.00 10.01
C ASN A 73 -2.84 -3.25 11.22
N ARG A 74 -4.09 -3.62 10.98
CA ARG A 74 -5.03 -3.91 12.07
C ARG A 74 -4.58 -5.08 12.95
N MET A 75 -4.00 -6.12 12.36
CA MET A 75 -3.47 -7.25 13.14
C MET A 75 -2.31 -6.82 14.04
N LYS A 76 -1.41 -5.97 13.52
CA LYS A 76 -0.29 -5.40 14.28
C LYS A 76 -0.77 -4.50 15.43
N GLU A 77 -1.73 -3.62 15.16
CA GLU A 77 -2.35 -2.75 16.18
C GLU A 77 -3.04 -3.56 17.30
N GLN A 78 -3.59 -4.73 16.98
CA GLN A 78 -4.25 -5.63 17.93
C GLN A 78 -3.27 -6.55 18.67
N GLY A 79 -1.96 -6.47 18.40
CA GLY A 79 -0.94 -7.32 19.01
C GLY A 79 -1.01 -8.78 18.58
N VAL A 80 -1.72 -9.09 17.49
CA VAL A 80 -1.79 -10.44 16.92
C VAL A 80 -0.58 -10.58 16.01
N GLY A 81 0.50 -11.16 16.55
CA GLY A 81 1.69 -11.50 15.78
C GLY A 81 1.28 -12.33 14.56
N VAL A 82 1.57 -11.81 13.37
CA VAL A 82 1.53 -12.57 12.12
C VAL A 82 2.61 -13.65 12.24
N ALA A 83 2.18 -14.87 12.54
CA ALA A 83 3.02 -16.06 12.66
C ALA A 83 3.51 -16.53 11.28
#